data_AF-A0A0R3WF83-F1
#
_entry.id   AF-A0A0R3WF83-F1
#
_cell.length_a   1.000
_cell.length_b   1.000
_cell.length_c   1.000
_cell.angle_alpha   90.00
_cell.angle_beta   90.00
_cell.angle_gamma   90.00
#
_symmetry.space_group_name_H-M   'P 1'
#
loop_
_entity.id
_entity.type
_entity.pdbx_description
1 polymer ?
#
loop_
_entity_poly.entity_id
_entity_poly.type
_entity_poly.pdbx_seq_one_letter_code
_entity_poly.pdbx_strand_id
1 'polypeptide(L)' 'MAPLQPMPTGFPGERVGIDIMGPLPLTKGGNRYILVMVDYFTKVAEAEAMKAQDAETVALTFFNRWIRQHCVPESIHSD' A
#
# COMPACT_ATOMS: atom_id res chain seq x y z
N MET A 1 16.56 19.09 -13.16
CA MET A 1 15.21 18.62 -12.75
C MET A 1 14.76 17.65 -13.82
N ALA A 2 14.61 16.37 -13.51
CA ALA A 2 14.05 15.41 -14.46
C ALA A 2 12.54 15.69 -14.61
N PRO A 3 11.97 15.64 -15.83
CA PRO A 3 10.55 15.84 -16.03
C PRO A 3 9.75 14.70 -15.41
N LEU A 4 8.63 15.02 -14.75
CA LEU A 4 7.65 14.02 -14.31
C LEU A 4 7.14 13.27 -15.53
N GLN A 5 7.41 11.96 -15.59
CA GLN A 5 6.92 11.12 -16.67
C GLN A 5 5.57 10.52 -16.28
N PRO A 6 4.55 10.60 -17.15
CA PRO A 6 3.28 9.93 -16.92
C PRO A 6 3.54 8.42 -16.91
N MET A 7 3.02 7.76 -15.88
CA MET A 7 3.04 6.31 -15.74
C MET A 7 1.62 5.79 -16.01
N PRO A 8 1.29 5.49 -17.29
CA PRO A 8 -0.03 4.96 -17.61
C PRO A 8 -0.23 3.58 -16.96
N THR A 9 -1.48 3.29 -16.61
CA THR A 9 -1.96 1.96 -16.25
C THR A 9 -3.17 1.66 -17.12
N GLY A 10 -3.24 0.45 -17.64
CA GLY A 10 -4.22 -0.06 -18.59
C GLY A 10 -5.27 -1.00 -18.00
N PHE A 11 -5.03 -1.61 -16.83
CA PHE A 11 -6.02 -2.49 -16.18
C PHE A 11 -5.90 -2.58 -14.65
N PRO A 12 -6.96 -3.01 -13.93
CA PRO A 12 -6.94 -3.21 -12.49
C PRO A 12 -5.83 -4.18 -12.07
N GLY A 13 -5.04 -3.82 -11.06
CA GLY A 13 -3.94 -4.66 -10.57
C GLY A 13 -2.65 -4.61 -11.38
N GLU A 14 -2.56 -3.84 -12.48
CA GLU A 14 -1.28 -3.67 -13.19
C GLU A 14 -0.22 -3.00 -12.30
N ARG A 15 -0.64 -1.99 -11.54
CA ARG A 15 0.23 -1.30 -10.59
C ARG A 15 -0.50 -0.88 -9.34
N VAL A 16 0.07 -1.26 -8.20
CA VAL A 16 -0.39 -0.85 -6.88
C VAL A 16 0.69 -0.04 -6.20
N GLY A 17 0.35 1.18 -5.80
CA GLY A 17 1.18 2.00 -4.93
C GLY A 17 0.98 1.57 -3.48
N ILE A 18 2.07 1.46 -2.72
CA ILE A 18 2.04 1.29 -1.28
C ILE A 18 2.83 2.40 -0.60
N ASP A 19 2.35 2.87 0.54
CA ASP A 19 2.99 3.91 1.34
C ASP A 19 2.72 3.67 2.84
N ILE A 20 3.61 4.11 3.71
CA ILE A 20 3.51 3.94 5.15
C ILE A 20 3.42 5.31 5.83
N MET A 21 2.28 5.57 6.47
CA MET A 21 2.13 6.73 7.34
C MET A 21 2.53 6.40 8.78
N GLY A 22 3.46 7.18 9.34
CA GLY A 22 3.80 7.13 10.76
C GLY A 22 5.21 7.61 11.09
N PRO A 23 5.63 7.50 12.35
CA PRO A 23 4.86 6.96 13.48
C PRO A 23 3.76 7.92 13.97
N LEU A 24 2.55 7.39 14.16
CA LEU A 24 1.40 8.07 14.74
C LEU A 24 1.34 7.87 16.27
N PRO A 25 0.48 8.63 17.00
CA PRO A 25 0.20 8.34 18.40
C PRO A 25 -0.22 6.87 18.60
N LEU A 26 0.36 6.22 19.60
CA LEU A 26 0.12 4.81 19.86
C LEU A 26 -1.33 4.60 20.29
N THR A 27 -2.05 3.77 19.54
CA THR A 27 -3.42 3.39 19.89
C THR A 27 -3.44 2.38 21.04
N LYS A 28 -4.60 2.21 21.70
CA LYS A 28 -4.79 1.16 22.73
C LYS A 28 -4.51 -0.26 22.19
N GLY A 29 -4.70 -0.48 20.90
CA GLY A 29 -4.40 -1.75 20.22
C GLY A 29 -2.93 -1.96 19.86
N GLY A 30 -2.06 -0.99 20.16
CA GLY A 30 -0.63 -1.04 19.85
C GLY A 30 -0.27 -0.65 18.42
N ASN A 31 -1.23 -0.17 17.61
CA ASN A 31 -0.95 0.31 16.25
C ASN A 31 -0.29 1.67 16.28
N ARG A 32 0.70 1.86 15.42
CA ARG A 32 1.54 3.07 15.31
C ARG A 32 1.75 3.53 13.86
N TYR A 33 1.41 2.69 12.89
CA TYR A 33 1.58 2.97 11.47
C TYR A 33 0.30 2.66 10.71
N ILE A 34 0.17 3.19 9.51
CA ILE A 34 -0.89 2.86 8.56
C ILE A 34 -0.23 2.51 7.24
N LEU A 35 -0.50 1.31 6.71
CA LEU A 35 -0.18 0.95 5.33
C LEU A 35 -1.30 1.45 4.42
N VAL A 36 -0.96 2.29 3.47
CA VAL A 36 -1.85 2.75 2.41
C VAL A 36 -1.56 1.92 1.16
N MET A 37 -2.59 1.45 0.47
CA MET A 37 -2.49 0.67 -0.75
C MET A 37 -3.45 1.24 -1.78
N VAL A 38 -2.98 1.54 -2.99
CA VAL A 38 -3.79 2.19 -4.04
C VAL A 38 -3.56 1.53 -5.39
N ASP A 39 -4.62 1.04 -6.02
CA ASP A 39 -4.58 0.65 -7.43
C ASP A 39 -4.56 1.90 -8.30
N TYR A 40 -3.52 2.05 -9.11
CA TYR A 40 -3.36 3.23 -9.97
C TYR A 40 -4.35 3.28 -11.13
N PHE A 41 -4.93 2.16 -11.56
CA PHE A 41 -5.94 2.14 -12.61
C PHE A 41 -7.32 2.46 -12.06
N THR A 42 -7.80 1.65 -11.11
CA THR A 42 -9.17 1.78 -10.55
C THR A 42 -9.31 2.92 -9.55
N LYS A 43 -8.19 3.41 -9.01
CA LYS A 43 -8.13 4.40 -7.92
C LYS A 43 -8.77 3.92 -6.61
N VAL A 44 -8.96 2.61 -6.46
CA VAL A 44 -9.34 2.00 -5.17
C VAL A 44 -8.18 2.21 -4.19
N ALA A 45 -8.49 2.79 -3.02
CA ALA A 45 -7.54 3.05 -1.97
C ALA A 45 -7.98 2.37 -0.68
N GLU A 46 -7.07 1.62 -0.06
CA GLU A 46 -7.25 0.98 1.24
C GLU A 46 -6.18 1.43 2.22
N ALA A 47 -6.53 1.43 3.51
CA ALA A 47 -5.63 1.79 4.60
C ALA A 47 -5.78 0.80 5.74
N GLU A 48 -4.68 0.17 6.17
CA GLU A 48 -4.68 -0.79 7.27
C GLU A 48 -3.72 -0.37 8.39
N ALA A 49 -4.18 -0.46 9.63
CA ALA A 49 -3.37 -0.12 10.79
C ALA A 49 -2.34 -1.23 11.11
N MET A 50 -1.09 -0.84 11.34
CA MET A 50 0.01 -1.73 11.67
C MET A 50 0.71 -1.34 12.97
N LYS A 51 1.27 -2.34 13.66
CA LYS A 51 2.06 -2.15 14.89
C LYS A 51 3.50 -1.75 14.60
N ALA A 52 4.05 -2.22 13.48
CA ALA A 52 5.41 -1.97 13.04
C ALA A 52 5.44 -1.72 11.51
N GLN A 53 6.54 -1.14 11.04
CA GLN A 53 6.78 -0.82 9.63
C GLN A 53 7.87 -1.71 8.99
N ASP A 54 8.25 -2.79 9.67
CA ASP A 54 9.19 -3.76 9.09
C ASP A 54 8.58 -4.47 7.87
N ALA A 55 9.46 -4.94 6.99
CA ALA A 55 9.07 -5.53 5.71
C ALA A 55 8.14 -6.74 5.86
N GLU A 56 8.32 -7.55 6.91
CA GLU A 56 7.47 -8.70 7.19
C GLU A 56 6.05 -8.27 7.53
N THR A 57 5.89 -7.31 8.45
CA THR A 57 4.57 -6.76 8.81
C THR A 57 3.88 -6.12 7.62
N VAL A 58 4.60 -5.38 6.79
CA VAL A 58 4.07 -4.76 5.56
C VAL A 58 3.61 -5.82 4.57
N ALA A 59 4.46 -6.81 4.27
CA ALA A 59 4.14 -7.87 3.31
C ALA A 59 2.93 -8.71 3.77
N LEU A 60 2.88 -9.10 5.05
CA LEU A 60 1.75 -9.83 5.61
C LEU A 60 0.47 -9.00 5.60
N THR A 61 0.55 -7.71 5.92
CA THR A 61 -0.60 -6.80 5.87
C THR A 61 -1.12 -6.68 4.44
N PHE A 62 -0.22 -6.44 3.49
CA PHE A 62 -0.55 -6.34 2.07
C PHE A 62 -1.19 -7.63 1.54
N PHE A 63 -0.61 -8.79 1.85
CA PHE A 63 -1.15 -10.08 1.44
C PHE A 63 -2.57 -10.33 2.01
N ASN A 64 -2.74 -10.10 3.32
CA ASN A 64 -3.99 -10.41 4.02
C ASN A 64 -5.12 -9.43 3.72
N ARG A 65 -4.81 -8.17 3.40
CA ARG A 65 -5.80 -7.13 3.11
C ARG A 65 -6.00 -6.92 1.62
N TRP A 66 -4.94 -6.68 0.87
CA TRP A 66 -5.06 -6.36 -0.55
C TRP A 66 -5.26 -7.62 -1.41
N ILE A 67 -4.29 -8.53 -1.43
CA ILE A 67 -4.32 -9.70 -2.33
C ILE A 67 -5.55 -10.58 -2.07
N ARG A 68 -5.93 -10.73 -0.79
CA ARG A 68 -7.12 -11.49 -0.40
C ARG A 68 -8.43 -10.92 -0.97
N GLN A 69 -8.55 -9.60 -1.05
CA GLN A 69 -9.80 -8.93 -1.45
C GLN A 69 -9.85 -8.59 -2.94
N HIS A 70 -8.68 -8.35 -3.54
CA HIS A 70 -8.52 -7.92 -4.93
C HIS A 70 -7.80 -8.99 -5.74
N CYS A 71 -6.63 -8.66 -6.27
CA CYS A 71 -5.79 -9.52 -7.08
C CYS A 71 -4.33 -9.36 -6.69
N VAL A 72 -3.49 -10.25 -7.21
CA VAL A 72 -2.02 -10.10 -7.14
C VAL A 72 -1.61 -9.03 -8.15
N PRO A 73 -0.93 -7.95 -7.72
CA PRO A 73 -0.51 -6.93 -8.68
C PRO A 73 0.64 -7.42 -9.56
N GLU A 74 0.74 -6.91 -10.78
CA GLU A 74 1.92 -7.15 -11.63
C GLU A 74 3.14 -6.37 -11.16
N SER A 75 2.92 -5.17 -10.61
CA SER A 75 3.98 -4.33 -10.05
C SER A 75 3.54 -3.60 -8.78
N ILE A 76 4.43 -3.56 -7.80
CA ILE A 76 4.29 -2.72 -6.60
C ILE A 76 5.20 -1.51 -6.74
N HIS A 77 4.67 -0.34 -6.42
CA HIS A 77 5.44 0.89 -6.32
C HIS A 77 5.46 1.35 -4.87
N SER A 78 6.64 1.45 -4.28
CA SER A 78 6.88 2.08 -2.97
C SER A 78 7.95 3.16 -3.13
N ASP A 79 8.01 4.08 -2.18
CA ASP A 79 9.07 5.09 -2.06
C ASP A 79 10.35 4.57 -1.39
#